data_AF-A0A2V7DY23-F1
#
_entry.id   AF-A0A2V7DY23-F1
#
_cell.length_a   1.000
_cell.length_b   1.000
_cell.length_c   1.000
_cell.angle_alpha   90.00
_cell.angle_beta   90.00
_cell.angle_gamma   90.00
#
_symmetry.space_group_name_H-M   'P 1'
#
loop_
_entity.id
_entity.type
_entity.pdbx_description
1 polymer ?
#
loop_
_entity_poly.entity_id
_entity_poly.type
_entity_poly.pdbx_seq_one_letter_code
_entity_poly.pdbx_strand_id
1 'polypeptide(L)'
;MNRPHVCHEIEPDIVASATGDADPATDERVQRHIGRCAPCADEYQRYRAVEGVVTAMRRAPAPVADTGQARKRLEASLRDLRHRIITYRIFPSPLGQILIGQSEQGVSIVEYLGSHGDVRHSRLAHARDVEAIEDGADVEVLYRELMEYLEGKRTRLEWPLDLRLARSDFHRHVLSAASEIPYGAVTSYAGLACQLGKPTAARAVAQALRWNPLPIVIPCHRVIGTSGALTGYAGDKIGLKQQLLTTEGIRAQQTAVPRHSMYISIPNETFYCLPSCSWIPTAEHPHRFIFFGTRERAEASGRAACGDCRPDLHPLRN
;
A
#
# COMPACT_ATOMS: atom_id res chain seq x y z
N MET A 1 54.70 -33.14 -8.55
CA MET A 1 53.52 -33.00 -7.66
C MET A 1 52.79 -34.32 -7.67
N ASN A 2 53.10 -35.19 -6.70
CA ASN A 2 52.55 -36.55 -6.62
C ASN A 2 51.14 -36.44 -6.03
N ARG A 3 50.09 -36.84 -6.76
CA ARG A 3 48.73 -36.91 -6.21
C ARG A 3 48.74 -37.90 -5.02
N PRO A 4 48.19 -37.56 -3.85
CA PRO A 4 48.02 -38.54 -2.79
C PRO A 4 47.16 -39.70 -3.32
N HIS A 5 47.60 -40.93 -3.10
CA HIS A 5 46.82 -42.13 -3.42
C HIS A 5 45.50 -42.07 -2.64
N VAL A 6 44.39 -41.89 -3.36
CA VAL A 6 43.05 -41.98 -2.78
C VAL A 6 42.75 -43.47 -2.60
N CYS A 7 42.50 -43.89 -1.37
CA CYS A 7 42.10 -45.25 -1.07
C CYS A 7 40.58 -45.34 -1.11
N HIS A 8 40.05 -46.01 -2.15
CA HIS A 8 38.61 -46.12 -2.38
C HIS A 8 37.93 -47.23 -1.56
N GLU A 9 38.67 -47.98 -0.72
CA GLU A 9 38.11 -49.12 0.03
C GLU A 9 37.12 -48.71 1.12
N ILE A 10 37.29 -47.52 1.71
CA ILE A 10 36.46 -47.01 2.81
C ILE A 10 36.04 -45.56 2.61
N GLU A 11 36.33 -44.97 1.45
CA GLU A 11 36.02 -43.57 1.13
C GLU A 11 34.57 -43.14 1.44
N PRO A 12 33.51 -43.94 1.13
CA PRO A 12 32.15 -43.54 1.48
C PRO A 12 31.83 -43.62 2.99
N ASP A 13 32.63 -44.37 3.74
CA ASP A 13 32.34 -44.75 5.14
C ASP A 13 33.18 -43.99 6.16
N ILE A 14 34.35 -43.48 5.74
CA ILE A 14 35.34 -42.87 6.63
C ILE A 14 34.79 -41.64 7.36
N VAL A 15 33.98 -40.84 6.69
CA VAL A 15 33.34 -39.65 7.27
C VAL A 15 32.27 -40.06 8.28
N ALA A 16 31.39 -40.99 7.92
CA ALA A 16 30.32 -41.47 8.79
C ALA A 16 30.86 -42.12 10.08
N SER A 17 31.92 -42.91 9.96
CA SER A 17 32.61 -43.50 11.12
C SER A 17 33.32 -42.42 11.96
N ALA A 18 33.92 -41.40 11.33
CA ALA A 18 34.56 -40.32 12.07
C ALA A 18 33.55 -39.43 12.82
N THR A 19 32.40 -39.13 12.23
CA THR A 19 31.34 -38.32 12.87
C THR A 19 30.52 -39.11 13.89
N GLY A 20 30.60 -40.44 13.88
CA GLY A 20 29.84 -41.33 14.77
C GLY A 20 28.45 -41.68 14.25
N ASP A 21 28.20 -41.45 12.96
CA ASP A 21 26.93 -41.74 12.27
C ASP A 21 26.92 -43.14 11.60
N ALA A 22 28.05 -43.85 11.60
CA ALA A 22 28.15 -45.20 11.05
C ALA A 22 27.50 -46.25 11.95
N ASP A 23 26.90 -47.28 11.33
CA ASP A 23 26.50 -48.48 12.04
C ASP A 23 27.73 -49.26 12.57
N PRO A 24 27.57 -50.14 13.59
CA PRO A 24 28.70 -50.85 14.20
C PRO A 24 29.54 -51.69 13.22
N ALA A 25 28.94 -52.28 12.19
CA ALA A 25 29.66 -53.11 11.22
C ALA A 25 30.50 -52.24 10.26
N THR A 26 29.97 -51.07 9.89
CA THR A 26 30.69 -50.07 9.10
C THR A 26 31.83 -49.43 9.89
N ASP A 27 31.61 -49.12 11.17
CA ASP A 27 32.67 -48.59 12.04
C ASP A 27 33.81 -49.61 12.22
N GLU A 28 33.49 -50.87 12.50
CA GLU A 28 34.50 -51.92 12.64
C GLU A 28 35.32 -52.13 11.34
N ARG A 29 34.66 -52.05 10.17
CA ARG A 29 35.32 -52.11 8.86
C ARG A 29 36.32 -50.97 8.69
N VAL A 30 35.91 -49.74 8.99
CA VAL A 30 36.77 -48.55 8.91
C VAL A 30 37.94 -48.66 9.87
N GLN A 31 37.71 -49.01 11.15
CA GLN A 31 38.76 -49.16 12.16
C GLN A 31 39.81 -50.21 11.76
N ARG A 32 39.37 -51.34 11.21
CA ARG A 32 40.27 -52.39 10.72
C ARG A 32 41.13 -51.93 9.54
N HIS A 33 40.56 -51.14 8.63
CA HIS A 33 41.25 -50.63 7.45
C HIS A 33 42.27 -49.54 7.82
N ILE A 34 41.90 -48.55 8.64
CA ILE A 34 42.83 -47.49 9.07
C ILE A 34 44.00 -48.03 9.89
N GLY A 35 43.84 -49.18 10.57
CA GLY A 35 44.94 -49.88 11.23
C GLY A 35 46.02 -50.43 10.28
N ARG A 36 45.75 -50.47 8.96
CA ARG A 36 46.66 -50.98 7.92
C ARG A 36 46.98 -49.97 6.82
N CYS A 37 46.26 -48.86 6.75
CA CYS A 37 46.38 -47.83 5.72
C CYS A 37 46.66 -46.47 6.35
N ALA A 38 47.92 -46.03 6.35
CA ALA A 38 48.34 -44.76 6.95
C ALA A 38 47.64 -43.52 6.33
N PRO A 39 47.45 -43.40 5.00
CA PRO A 39 46.72 -42.28 4.42
C PRO A 39 45.28 -42.15 4.93
N CYS A 40 44.54 -43.26 5.04
CA CYS A 40 43.19 -43.26 5.59
C CYS A 40 43.18 -42.99 7.10
N ALA A 41 44.19 -43.44 7.84
CA ALA A 41 44.31 -43.10 9.26
C ALA A 41 44.45 -41.59 9.46
N ASP A 42 45.31 -40.92 8.68
CA ASP A 42 45.48 -39.47 8.73
C ASP A 42 44.20 -38.72 8.36
N GLU A 43 43.50 -39.16 7.33
CA GLU A 43 42.23 -38.58 6.89
C GLU A 43 41.12 -38.75 7.94
N TYR A 44 40.99 -39.95 8.52
CA TYR A 44 40.07 -40.21 9.63
C TYR A 44 40.33 -39.30 10.83
N GLN A 45 41.60 -39.10 11.21
CA GLN A 45 41.96 -38.20 12.32
C GLN A 45 41.62 -36.72 12.02
N ARG A 46 41.73 -36.27 10.76
CA ARG A 46 41.30 -34.92 10.38
C ARG A 46 39.79 -34.74 10.55
N TYR A 47 38.99 -35.71 10.10
CA TYR A 47 37.54 -35.67 10.29
C TYR A 47 37.16 -35.74 11.77
N ARG A 48 37.84 -36.56 12.58
CA ARG A 48 37.65 -36.60 14.04
C ARG A 48 38.01 -35.28 14.72
N ALA A 49 39.07 -34.61 14.28
CA ALA A 49 39.45 -33.31 14.80
C ALA A 49 38.38 -32.24 14.51
N VAL A 50 37.84 -32.23 13.29
CA VAL A 50 36.72 -31.34 12.92
C VAL A 50 35.48 -31.66 13.75
N GLU A 51 35.11 -32.93 13.90
CA GLU A 51 33.96 -33.34 14.71
C GLU A 51 34.14 -32.98 16.19
N GLY A 52 35.35 -33.08 16.71
CA GLY A 52 35.69 -32.63 18.07
C GLY A 52 35.42 -31.14 18.28
N VAL A 53 35.79 -30.30 17.31
CA VAL A 53 35.49 -28.85 17.34
C VAL A 53 33.98 -28.60 17.24
N VAL A 54 33.28 -29.27 16.32
CA VAL A 54 31.82 -29.12 16.14
C VAL A 54 31.05 -29.55 17.40
N THR A 55 31.42 -30.68 17.98
CA THR A 55 30.85 -31.19 19.23
C THR A 55 31.12 -30.23 20.41
N ALA A 56 32.33 -29.65 20.48
CA ALA A 56 32.65 -28.64 21.49
C ALA A 56 31.81 -27.36 21.32
N MET A 57 31.57 -26.91 20.08
CA MET A 57 30.69 -25.76 19.80
C MET A 57 29.22 -26.05 20.14
N ARG A 58 28.74 -27.28 19.90
CA ARG A 58 27.37 -27.71 20.27
C ARG A 58 27.17 -27.82 21.78
N ARG A 59 28.22 -28.23 22.52
CA ARG A 59 28.19 -28.40 23.99
C ARG A 59 28.56 -27.13 24.75
N ALA A 60 29.16 -26.15 24.09
CA ALA A 60 29.40 -24.85 24.69
C ALA A 60 28.05 -24.27 25.14
N PRO A 61 27.90 -23.86 26.41
CA PRO A 61 26.66 -23.24 26.86
C PRO A 61 26.39 -22.02 25.99
N ALA A 62 25.17 -21.90 25.47
CA ALA A 62 24.75 -20.68 24.78
C ALA A 62 25.11 -19.50 25.67
N PRO A 63 25.74 -18.43 25.14
CA PRO A 63 26.06 -17.26 25.95
C PRO A 63 24.79 -16.81 26.67
N VAL A 64 24.77 -16.96 28.00
CA VAL A 64 23.62 -16.59 28.85
C VAL A 64 23.36 -15.07 28.79
N ALA A 65 24.29 -14.31 28.22
CA ALA A 65 24.06 -13.01 27.62
C ALA A 65 23.19 -13.13 26.35
N ASP A 66 21.92 -13.41 26.64
CA ASP A 66 20.75 -12.76 26.07
C ASP A 66 20.12 -13.44 24.84
N THR A 67 19.70 -14.70 25.00
CA THR A 67 18.67 -15.31 24.13
C THR A 67 17.42 -14.42 24.00
N GLY A 68 17.09 -13.63 25.04
CA GLY A 68 16.05 -12.61 25.00
C GLY A 68 16.35 -11.49 24.00
N GLN A 69 17.58 -10.99 23.93
CA GLN A 69 17.99 -9.95 22.99
C GLN A 69 18.32 -10.50 21.61
N ALA A 70 18.80 -11.74 21.48
CA ALA A 70 18.85 -12.45 20.21
C ALA A 70 17.44 -12.62 19.63
N ARG A 71 16.46 -13.01 20.47
CA ARG A 71 15.04 -13.07 20.08
C ARG A 71 14.48 -11.69 19.75
N LYS A 72 14.74 -10.65 20.57
CA LYS A 72 14.29 -9.27 20.26
C LYS A 72 14.91 -8.75 18.97
N ARG A 73 16.18 -9.05 18.69
CA ARG A 73 16.85 -8.71 17.42
C ARG A 73 16.20 -9.45 16.26
N LEU A 74 15.98 -10.76 16.38
CA LEU A 74 15.31 -11.55 15.34
C LEU A 74 13.87 -11.05 15.10
N GLU A 75 13.10 -10.78 16.16
CA GLU A 75 11.75 -10.20 16.05
C GLU A 75 11.81 -8.80 15.42
N ALA A 76 12.80 -7.98 15.75
CA ALA A 76 12.99 -6.68 15.12
C ALA A 76 13.35 -6.81 13.63
N SER A 77 14.24 -7.74 13.28
CA SER A 77 14.61 -8.04 11.90
C SER A 77 13.45 -8.63 11.10
N LEU A 78 12.65 -9.53 11.69
CA LEU A 78 11.45 -10.08 11.06
C LEU A 78 10.37 -9.00 10.88
N ARG A 79 10.20 -8.10 11.87
CA ARG A 79 9.32 -6.92 11.71
C ARG A 79 9.81 -6.01 10.60
N ASP A 80 11.11 -5.73 10.54
CA ASP A 80 11.70 -4.92 9.47
C ASP A 80 11.48 -5.56 8.09
N LEU A 81 11.73 -6.87 7.96
CA LEU A 81 11.48 -7.60 6.71
C LEU A 81 10.00 -7.60 6.33
N ARG A 82 9.09 -7.90 7.26
CA ARG A 82 7.64 -7.86 7.01
C ARG A 82 7.15 -6.46 6.65
N HIS A 83 7.73 -5.43 7.27
CA HIS A 83 7.43 -4.06 6.95
C HIS A 83 7.86 -3.69 5.53
N ARG A 84 8.77 -4.42 4.91
CA ARG A 84 9.21 -4.17 3.52
C ARG A 84 8.40 -4.94 2.48
N ILE A 85 7.65 -5.96 2.88
CA ILE A 85 6.85 -6.78 1.97
C ILE A 85 5.56 -6.05 1.61
N ILE A 86 5.24 -6.03 0.31
CA ILE A 86 3.93 -5.65 -0.22
C ILE A 86 3.44 -6.79 -1.11
N THR A 87 2.36 -7.44 -0.68
CA THR A 87 1.63 -8.41 -1.51
C THR A 87 0.73 -7.66 -2.48
N TYR A 88 0.79 -7.97 -3.76
CA TYR A 88 0.00 -7.29 -4.78
C TYR A 88 -0.65 -8.26 -5.75
N ARG A 89 -1.71 -7.78 -6.43
CA ARG A 89 -2.29 -8.41 -7.61
C ARG A 89 -2.79 -7.37 -8.58
N ILE A 90 -2.97 -7.81 -9.83
CA ILE A 90 -3.50 -7.00 -10.92
C ILE A 90 -4.85 -7.57 -11.34
N PHE A 91 -5.85 -6.70 -11.43
CA PHE A 91 -7.23 -7.06 -11.74
C PHE A 91 -7.76 -6.24 -12.92
N PRO A 92 -8.61 -6.84 -13.77
CA PRO A 92 -9.38 -6.08 -14.75
C PRO A 92 -10.40 -5.20 -14.04
N SER A 93 -10.73 -4.03 -14.59
CA SER A 93 -11.81 -3.18 -14.07
C SER A 93 -12.39 -2.29 -15.18
N PRO A 94 -13.54 -1.64 -14.97
CA PRO A 94 -14.06 -0.61 -15.86
C PRO A 94 -13.13 0.60 -16.08
N LEU A 95 -12.06 0.73 -15.28
CA LEU A 95 -11.05 1.79 -15.38
C LEU A 95 -9.73 1.29 -16.03
N GLY A 96 -9.73 0.07 -16.56
CA GLY A 96 -8.54 -0.63 -17.06
C GLY A 96 -7.94 -1.59 -16.00
N GLN A 97 -6.74 -2.10 -16.26
CA GLN A 97 -6.04 -2.96 -15.28
C GLN A 97 -5.67 -2.13 -14.04
N ILE A 98 -6.05 -2.62 -12.87
CA ILE A 98 -5.76 -2.00 -11.57
C ILE A 98 -4.87 -2.94 -10.76
N LEU A 99 -3.73 -2.43 -10.30
CA LEU A 99 -2.92 -3.06 -9.28
C LEU A 99 -3.41 -2.63 -7.91
N ILE A 100 -3.60 -3.59 -7.00
CA ILE A 100 -3.82 -3.35 -5.57
C ILE A 100 -2.67 -4.03 -4.82
N GLY A 101 -1.99 -3.27 -3.97
CA GLY A 101 -0.90 -3.76 -3.14
C GLY A 101 -1.11 -3.39 -1.68
N GLN A 102 -0.87 -4.36 -0.80
CA GLN A 102 -1.11 -4.28 0.63
C GLN A 102 0.12 -4.75 1.41
N SER A 103 0.41 -4.08 2.51
CA SER A 103 1.35 -4.54 3.54
C SER A 103 0.58 -5.03 4.77
N GLU A 104 1.31 -5.50 5.80
CA GLU A 104 0.72 -5.84 7.10
C GLU A 104 -0.01 -4.66 7.78
N GLN A 105 0.27 -3.41 7.39
CA GLN A 105 -0.36 -2.21 7.95
C GLN A 105 -1.64 -1.77 7.21
N GLY A 106 -1.88 -2.33 6.02
CA GLY A 106 -3.00 -1.96 5.17
C GLY A 106 -2.61 -1.75 3.71
N VAL A 107 -3.56 -1.23 2.93
CA VAL A 107 -3.39 -0.98 1.51
C VAL A 107 -2.39 0.16 1.31
N SER A 108 -1.27 -0.15 0.67
CA SER A 108 -0.16 0.79 0.47
C SER A 108 -0.20 1.43 -0.91
N ILE A 109 -0.78 0.74 -1.91
CA ILE A 109 -0.83 1.21 -3.29
C ILE A 109 -2.08 0.72 -4.04
N VAL A 110 -2.66 1.62 -4.84
CA VAL A 110 -3.62 1.33 -5.90
C VAL A 110 -3.11 2.02 -7.17
N GLU A 111 -3.03 1.31 -8.29
CA GLU A 111 -2.45 1.90 -9.50
C GLU A 111 -3.16 1.47 -10.78
N TYR A 112 -3.43 2.46 -11.66
CA TYR A 112 -3.95 2.22 -13.00
C TYR A 112 -2.82 1.83 -13.96
N LEU A 113 -2.76 0.56 -14.35
CA LEU A 113 -1.76 0.03 -15.30
C LEU A 113 -2.19 0.12 -16.77
N GLY A 114 -3.35 0.71 -17.06
CA GLY A 114 -3.87 0.84 -18.43
C GLY A 114 -4.20 -0.53 -19.03
N SER A 115 -3.95 -0.71 -20.32
CA SER A 115 -4.30 -1.95 -21.03
C SER A 115 -3.27 -3.06 -20.90
N HIS A 116 -2.01 -2.74 -20.59
CA HIS A 116 -0.91 -3.71 -20.62
C HIS A 116 -0.75 -4.51 -19.33
N GLY A 117 -1.28 -4.03 -18.19
CA GLY A 117 -1.35 -4.81 -16.95
C GLY A 117 -0.01 -5.35 -16.45
N ASP A 118 1.09 -4.66 -16.71
CA ASP A 118 2.44 -5.13 -16.36
C ASP A 118 2.97 -4.39 -15.13
N VAL A 119 3.30 -5.15 -14.08
CA VAL A 119 3.87 -4.65 -12.82
C VAL A 119 5.16 -3.86 -13.02
N ARG A 120 5.93 -4.14 -14.09
CA ARG A 120 7.16 -3.40 -14.40
C ARG A 120 6.92 -1.91 -14.65
N HIS A 121 5.70 -1.53 -15.03
CA HIS A 121 5.32 -0.12 -15.20
C HIS A 121 4.72 0.47 -13.92
N SER A 122 4.61 -0.33 -12.85
CA SER A 122 4.11 0.13 -11.55
C SER A 122 5.19 0.91 -10.79
N ARG A 123 4.73 1.87 -9.97
CA ARG A 123 5.55 2.48 -8.92
C ARG A 123 6.05 1.46 -7.92
N LEU A 124 5.33 0.33 -7.75
CA LEU A 124 5.72 -0.75 -6.85
C LEU A 124 7.05 -1.39 -7.28
N ALA A 125 7.25 -1.64 -8.58
CA ALA A 125 8.48 -2.23 -9.10
C ALA A 125 9.73 -1.35 -8.93
N HIS A 126 9.54 -0.05 -8.66
CA HIS A 126 10.61 0.93 -8.52
C HIS A 126 10.73 1.48 -7.08
N ALA A 127 9.89 1.01 -6.16
CA ALA A 127 9.94 1.43 -4.78
C ALA A 127 11.21 0.89 -4.12
N ARG A 128 12.01 1.79 -3.52
CA ARG A 128 13.15 1.37 -2.71
C ARG A 128 12.67 0.73 -1.43
N ASP A 129 13.42 -0.26 -0.95
CA ASP A 129 13.16 -0.95 0.31
C ASP A 129 11.80 -1.68 0.37
N VAL A 130 11.18 -1.94 -0.78
CA VAL A 130 9.97 -2.74 -0.91
C VAL A 130 10.28 -4.05 -1.64
N GLU A 131 9.79 -5.16 -1.09
CA GLU A 131 9.76 -6.45 -1.74
C GLU A 131 8.33 -6.74 -2.20
N ALA A 132 8.12 -6.70 -3.51
CA ALA A 132 6.81 -6.90 -4.12
C ALA A 132 6.58 -8.40 -4.38
N ILE A 133 5.56 -8.97 -3.76
CA ILE A 133 5.20 -10.40 -3.91
C ILE A 133 3.82 -10.48 -4.56
N GLU A 134 3.70 -11.23 -5.65
CA GLU A 134 2.40 -11.47 -6.27
C GLU A 134 1.67 -12.60 -5.51
N ASP A 135 0.68 -12.25 -4.67
CA ASP A 135 -0.03 -13.22 -3.81
C ASP A 135 -1.51 -12.86 -3.57
N GLY A 136 -2.30 -13.91 -3.38
CA GLY A 136 -3.68 -14.13 -3.79
C GLY A 136 -4.79 -13.52 -2.93
N ALA A 137 -4.87 -13.97 -1.68
CA ALA A 137 -6.16 -14.13 -1.01
C ALA A 137 -6.72 -12.83 -0.42
N ASP A 138 -5.90 -12.06 0.29
CA ASP A 138 -6.37 -10.87 1.01
C ASP A 138 -6.72 -9.72 0.05
N VAL A 139 -6.02 -9.64 -1.09
CA VAL A 139 -6.23 -8.60 -2.10
C VAL A 139 -7.53 -8.81 -2.89
N GLU A 140 -8.02 -10.05 -3.03
CA GLU A 140 -9.29 -10.35 -3.72
C GLU A 140 -10.52 -9.74 -3.02
N VAL A 141 -10.50 -9.69 -1.68
CA VAL A 141 -11.56 -9.04 -0.91
C VAL A 141 -11.61 -7.55 -1.24
N LEU A 142 -10.45 -6.88 -1.26
CA LEU A 142 -10.34 -5.47 -1.63
C LEU A 142 -10.83 -5.24 -3.06
N TYR A 143 -10.46 -6.11 -3.99
CA TYR A 143 -10.93 -6.01 -5.37
C TYR A 143 -12.45 -6.11 -5.48
N ARG A 144 -13.10 -7.04 -4.77
CA ARG A 144 -14.57 -7.13 -4.74
C ARG A 144 -15.22 -5.85 -4.23
N GLU A 145 -14.72 -5.29 -3.14
CA GLU A 145 -15.24 -4.03 -2.58
C GLU A 145 -15.04 -2.85 -3.54
N LEU A 146 -13.91 -2.81 -4.24
CA LEU A 146 -13.65 -1.83 -5.28
C LEU A 146 -14.66 -1.95 -6.43
N MET A 147 -14.99 -3.17 -6.86
CA MET A 147 -15.99 -3.39 -7.90
C MET A 147 -17.39 -2.95 -7.44
N GLU A 148 -17.81 -3.28 -6.22
CA GLU A 148 -19.06 -2.77 -5.63
C GLU A 148 -19.11 -1.24 -5.63
N TYR A 149 -17.97 -0.59 -5.35
CA TYR A 149 -17.85 0.86 -5.37
C TYR A 149 -18.00 1.42 -6.79
N LEU A 150 -17.31 0.84 -7.77
CA LEU A 150 -17.38 1.25 -9.18
C LEU A 150 -18.74 0.99 -9.81
N GLU A 151 -19.50 0.03 -9.28
CA GLU A 151 -20.89 -0.24 -9.65
C GLU A 151 -21.91 0.65 -8.90
N GLY A 152 -21.45 1.52 -8.00
CA GLY A 152 -22.31 2.39 -7.20
C GLY A 152 -23.10 1.67 -6.09
N LYS A 153 -22.82 0.38 -5.83
CA LYS A 153 -23.42 -0.42 -4.75
C LYS A 153 -22.83 -0.09 -3.39
N ARG A 154 -21.62 0.48 -3.38
CA ARG A 154 -20.88 0.90 -2.18
C ARG A 154 -20.44 2.35 -2.31
N THR A 155 -20.54 3.10 -1.24
CA THR A 155 -20.18 4.53 -1.19
C THR A 155 -18.88 4.80 -0.44
N ARG A 156 -18.33 3.79 0.26
CA ARG A 156 -17.11 3.93 1.07
C ARG A 156 -16.24 2.66 1.03
N LEU A 157 -14.94 2.86 0.86
CA LEU A 157 -13.92 1.82 0.99
C LEU A 157 -13.25 1.99 2.36
N GLU A 158 -13.63 1.16 3.33
CA GLU A 158 -13.13 1.22 4.73
C GLU A 158 -11.83 0.43 4.91
N TRP A 159 -10.90 0.63 3.98
CA TRP A 159 -9.62 -0.07 4.00
C TRP A 159 -8.68 0.55 5.03
N PRO A 160 -7.96 -0.26 5.83
CA PRO A 160 -6.77 0.22 6.52
C PRO A 160 -5.78 0.77 5.49
N LEU A 161 -5.35 2.02 5.64
CA LEU A 161 -4.45 2.67 4.69
C LEU A 161 -3.04 2.78 5.25
N ASP A 162 -2.08 2.41 4.42
CA ASP A 162 -0.67 2.49 4.71
C ASP A 162 -0.02 3.57 3.84
N LEU A 163 0.15 4.76 4.42
CA LEU A 163 0.69 5.91 3.71
C LEU A 163 2.23 5.92 3.63
N ARG A 164 2.91 4.77 3.76
CA ARG A 164 4.39 4.69 3.65
C ARG A 164 4.95 5.24 2.34
N LEU A 165 4.18 5.16 1.25
CA LEU A 165 4.57 5.69 -0.06
C LEU A 165 4.35 7.21 -0.19
N ALA A 166 3.89 7.88 0.88
CA ALA A 166 3.91 9.33 0.96
C ALA A 166 5.36 9.85 0.90
N ARG A 167 5.54 11.00 0.25
CA ARG A 167 6.88 11.52 -0.11
C ARG A 167 7.44 12.54 0.87
N SER A 168 6.58 13.03 1.76
CA SER A 168 6.87 14.01 2.80
C SER A 168 5.69 14.10 3.76
N ASP A 169 5.89 14.72 4.92
CA ASP A 169 4.80 14.99 5.87
C ASP A 169 3.71 15.88 5.25
N PHE A 170 4.11 16.86 4.43
CA PHE A 170 3.15 17.66 3.68
C PHE A 170 2.31 16.80 2.73
N HIS A 171 2.92 15.87 2.00
CA HIS A 171 2.17 14.94 1.13
C HIS A 171 1.21 14.07 1.97
N ARG A 172 1.66 13.53 3.11
CA ARG A 172 0.82 12.74 4.02
C ARG A 172 -0.39 13.53 4.55
N HIS A 173 -0.19 14.79 4.95
CA HIS A 173 -1.29 15.66 5.38
C HIS A 173 -2.27 15.94 4.24
N VAL A 174 -1.79 16.20 3.02
CA VAL A 174 -2.66 16.39 1.85
C VAL A 174 -3.48 15.14 1.54
N LEU A 175 -2.87 13.95 1.59
CA LEU A 175 -3.56 12.67 1.39
C LEU A 175 -4.64 12.43 2.44
N SER A 176 -4.33 12.72 3.71
CA SER A 176 -5.26 12.55 4.82
C SER A 176 -6.45 13.52 4.72
N ALA A 177 -6.19 14.80 4.42
CA ALA A 177 -7.27 15.76 4.21
C ALA A 177 -8.13 15.42 2.98
N ALA A 178 -7.53 14.87 1.93
CA ALA A 178 -8.27 14.42 0.76
C ALA A 178 -9.16 13.19 1.06
N SER A 179 -8.76 12.29 1.94
CA SER A 179 -9.57 11.11 2.32
C SER A 179 -10.83 11.47 3.13
N GLU A 180 -10.91 12.69 3.66
CA GLU A 180 -12.09 13.19 4.37
C GLU A 180 -13.19 13.72 3.43
N ILE A 181 -12.89 13.90 2.14
CA ILE A 181 -13.88 14.42 1.18
C ILE A 181 -14.99 13.37 0.96
N PRO A 182 -16.27 13.67 1.23
CA PRO A 182 -17.35 12.67 1.14
C PRO A 182 -17.62 12.15 -0.28
N TYR A 183 -18.22 10.97 -0.38
CA TYR A 183 -18.75 10.43 -1.64
C TYR A 183 -19.82 11.34 -2.22
N GLY A 184 -19.76 11.62 -3.52
CA GLY A 184 -20.72 12.50 -4.19
C GLY A 184 -20.49 13.99 -3.87
N ALA A 185 -19.31 14.32 -3.33
CA ALA A 185 -18.88 15.69 -3.09
C ALA A 185 -17.57 16.02 -3.80
N VAL A 186 -17.36 17.31 -4.10
CA VAL A 186 -16.10 17.85 -4.62
C VAL A 186 -15.67 19.07 -3.82
N THR A 187 -14.36 19.32 -3.79
CA THR A 187 -13.76 20.56 -3.27
C THR A 187 -12.73 21.08 -4.27
N SER A 188 -12.24 22.30 -4.05
CA SER A 188 -11.17 22.87 -4.88
C SER A 188 -9.78 22.60 -4.28
N TYR A 189 -8.73 22.60 -5.10
CA TYR A 189 -7.35 22.57 -4.60
C TYR A 189 -7.06 23.71 -3.60
N ALA A 190 -7.65 24.89 -3.82
CA ALA A 190 -7.54 26.03 -2.92
C ALA A 190 -8.34 25.81 -1.62
N GLY A 191 -9.47 25.12 -1.69
CA GLY A 191 -10.26 24.70 -0.52
C GLY A 191 -9.52 23.74 0.37
N LEU A 192 -8.94 22.70 -0.24
CA LEU A 192 -8.11 21.74 0.48
C LEU A 192 -6.86 22.40 1.08
N ALA A 193 -6.24 23.34 0.36
CA ALA A 193 -5.12 24.13 0.89
C ALA A 193 -5.53 25.00 2.10
N CYS A 194 -6.73 25.57 2.09
CA CYS A 194 -7.28 26.30 3.23
C CYS A 194 -7.55 25.38 4.43
N GLN A 195 -8.12 24.19 4.22
CA GLN A 195 -8.36 23.20 5.27
C GLN A 195 -7.05 22.79 5.96
N LEU A 196 -5.96 22.72 5.21
CA LEU A 196 -4.61 22.45 5.72
C LEU A 196 -3.92 23.66 6.38
N GLY A 197 -4.62 24.79 6.55
CA GLY A 197 -4.04 26.03 7.11
C GLY A 197 -2.99 26.69 6.20
N LYS A 198 -2.94 26.34 4.92
CA LYS A 198 -1.95 26.82 3.94
C LYS A 198 -2.65 27.40 2.69
N PRO A 199 -3.41 28.51 2.82
CA PRO A 199 -4.31 29.01 1.76
C PRO A 199 -3.63 29.34 0.42
N THR A 200 -2.34 29.68 0.44
CA THR A 200 -1.56 29.98 -0.77
C THR A 200 -0.97 28.73 -1.46
N ALA A 201 -1.12 27.55 -0.86
CA ALA A 201 -0.46 26.32 -1.30
C ALA A 201 -1.26 25.48 -2.31
N ALA A 202 -2.26 26.04 -3.00
CA ALA A 202 -3.13 25.29 -3.93
C ALA A 202 -2.34 24.50 -5.00
N ARG A 203 -1.29 25.10 -5.58
CA ARG A 203 -0.42 24.41 -6.56
C ARG A 203 0.38 23.27 -5.91
N ALA A 204 0.89 23.47 -4.70
CA ALA A 204 1.61 22.43 -3.97
C ALA A 204 0.69 21.25 -3.60
N VAL A 205 -0.55 21.54 -3.21
CA VAL A 205 -1.59 20.52 -2.98
C VAL A 205 -1.89 19.75 -4.26
N ALA A 206 -2.07 20.43 -5.39
CA ALA A 206 -2.28 19.77 -6.69
C ALA A 206 -1.10 18.85 -7.05
N GLN A 207 0.13 19.31 -6.85
CA GLN A 207 1.33 18.51 -7.10
C GLN A 207 1.45 17.31 -6.14
N ALA A 208 1.06 17.45 -4.87
CA ALA A 208 1.00 16.34 -3.94
C ALA A 208 -0.02 15.29 -4.39
N LEU A 209 -1.25 15.69 -4.72
CA LEU A 209 -2.31 14.79 -5.19
C LEU A 209 -1.98 14.09 -6.53
N ARG A 210 -1.16 14.71 -7.39
CA ARG A 210 -0.63 14.05 -8.61
C ARG A 210 0.14 12.77 -8.28
N TRP A 211 0.75 12.70 -7.11
CA TRP A 211 1.54 11.56 -6.65
C TRP A 211 0.81 10.68 -5.64
N ASN A 212 -0.52 10.76 -5.58
CA ASN A 212 -1.33 9.89 -4.74
C ASN A 212 -1.04 8.41 -5.03
N PRO A 213 -0.55 7.63 -4.04
CA PRO A 213 -0.33 6.19 -4.20
C PRO A 213 -1.64 5.38 -4.12
N LEU A 214 -2.73 5.98 -3.64
CA LEU A 214 -4.01 5.33 -3.34
C LEU A 214 -5.18 6.06 -4.02
N PRO A 215 -5.18 6.25 -5.36
CA PRO A 215 -6.34 6.81 -6.07
C PRO A 215 -7.61 6.00 -5.78
N ILE A 216 -8.78 6.62 -6.05
CA ILE A 216 -10.13 6.10 -5.70
C ILE A 216 -10.38 6.12 -4.19
N VAL A 217 -9.55 5.42 -3.41
CA VAL A 217 -9.69 5.30 -1.95
C VAL A 217 -9.36 6.61 -1.26
N ILE A 218 -8.22 7.21 -1.62
CA ILE A 218 -7.93 8.62 -1.38
C ILE A 218 -8.44 9.37 -2.63
N PRO A 219 -9.58 10.07 -2.53
CA PRO A 219 -10.38 10.45 -3.68
C PRO A 219 -9.86 11.75 -4.32
N CYS A 220 -8.65 11.72 -4.88
CA CYS A 220 -8.08 12.88 -5.56
C CYS A 220 -8.89 13.33 -6.80
N HIS A 221 -9.79 12.49 -7.31
CA HIS A 221 -10.76 12.85 -8.37
C HIS A 221 -11.82 13.83 -7.88
N ARG A 222 -12.09 13.89 -6.57
CA ARG A 222 -13.01 14.85 -5.94
C ARG A 222 -12.41 16.25 -5.77
N VAL A 223 -11.12 16.43 -6.05
CA VAL A 223 -10.45 17.74 -5.96
C VAL A 223 -10.32 18.36 -7.35
N ILE A 224 -10.92 19.53 -7.56
CA ILE A 224 -11.03 20.19 -8.87
C ILE A 224 -10.47 21.62 -8.86
N GLY A 225 -10.36 22.22 -10.04
CA GLY A 225 -10.00 23.64 -10.15
C GLY A 225 -11.07 24.54 -9.55
N THR A 226 -10.67 25.72 -9.06
CA THR A 226 -11.59 26.73 -8.55
C THR A 226 -12.62 27.20 -9.57
N SER A 227 -12.40 27.03 -10.88
CA SER A 227 -13.41 27.32 -11.91
C SER A 227 -14.44 26.19 -12.10
N GLY A 228 -14.25 25.04 -11.44
CA GLY A 228 -14.95 23.79 -11.74
C GLY A 228 -14.20 22.92 -12.76
N ALA A 229 -13.12 23.42 -13.36
CA ALA A 229 -12.35 22.67 -14.35
C ALA A 229 -11.75 21.37 -13.78
N LEU A 230 -11.88 20.30 -14.55
CA LEU A 230 -11.23 19.02 -14.34
C LEU A 230 -9.83 19.10 -14.94
N THR A 231 -8.83 19.29 -14.07
CA THR A 231 -7.42 19.26 -14.45
C THR A 231 -6.75 18.02 -13.88
N GLY A 232 -5.65 17.62 -14.54
CA GLY A 232 -4.63 16.66 -14.10
C GLY A 232 -5.10 15.53 -13.18
N TYR A 233 -5.27 14.32 -13.72
CA TYR A 233 -5.65 13.14 -12.94
C TYR A 233 -4.83 11.93 -13.35
N ALA A 234 -4.12 11.33 -12.39
CA ALA A 234 -3.28 10.15 -12.62
C ALA A 234 -2.41 10.27 -13.90
N GLY A 235 -1.84 11.46 -14.13
CA GLY A 235 -1.30 11.87 -15.43
C GLY A 235 -2.30 12.76 -16.19
N ASP A 236 -2.66 12.33 -17.40
CA ASP A 236 -3.55 12.96 -18.37
C ASP A 236 -4.94 12.30 -18.45
N LYS A 237 -5.27 11.42 -17.50
CA LYS A 237 -6.46 10.56 -17.50
C LYS A 237 -7.72 11.27 -17.00
N ILE A 238 -8.07 12.40 -17.62
CA ILE A 238 -9.28 13.16 -17.29
C ILE A 238 -10.55 12.31 -17.46
N GLY A 239 -10.56 11.39 -18.42
CA GLY A 239 -11.67 10.43 -18.61
C GLY A 239 -11.95 9.57 -17.37
N LEU A 240 -10.91 9.08 -16.68
CA LEU A 240 -11.08 8.31 -15.44
C LEU A 240 -11.67 9.17 -14.31
N LYS A 241 -11.24 10.44 -14.22
CA LYS A 241 -11.78 11.40 -13.24
C LYS A 241 -13.27 11.61 -13.47
N GLN A 242 -13.68 11.80 -14.73
CA GLN A 242 -15.10 11.98 -15.10
C GLN A 242 -15.92 10.72 -14.79
N GLN A 243 -15.40 9.54 -15.11
CA GLN A 243 -16.10 8.27 -14.86
C GLN A 243 -16.31 8.04 -13.36
N LEU A 244 -15.30 8.31 -12.53
CA LEU A 244 -15.41 8.22 -11.07
C LEU A 244 -16.42 9.24 -10.52
N LEU A 245 -16.32 10.50 -10.91
CA LEU A 245 -17.29 11.53 -10.49
C LEU A 245 -18.73 11.16 -10.90
N THR A 246 -18.91 10.60 -12.11
CA THR A 246 -20.20 10.15 -12.61
C THR A 246 -20.76 8.99 -11.78
N THR A 247 -19.92 8.02 -11.41
CA THR A 247 -20.28 6.91 -10.49
C THR A 247 -20.79 7.47 -9.17
N GLU A 248 -20.21 8.57 -8.71
CA GLU A 248 -20.60 9.27 -7.48
C GLU A 248 -21.84 10.16 -7.61
N GLY A 249 -22.44 10.25 -8.79
CA GLY A 249 -23.60 11.10 -9.07
C GLY A 249 -23.26 12.56 -9.37
N ILE A 250 -21.99 12.88 -9.64
CA ILE A 250 -21.55 14.22 -10.05
C ILE A 250 -21.46 14.27 -11.57
N ARG A 251 -22.32 15.07 -12.19
CA ARG A 251 -22.30 15.28 -13.64
C ARG A 251 -21.18 16.26 -14.02
N ALA A 252 -20.16 15.76 -14.72
CA ALA A 252 -19.20 16.60 -15.42
C ALA A 252 -19.72 16.92 -16.82
N GLN A 253 -19.80 18.20 -17.18
CA GLN A 253 -20.11 18.64 -18.54
C GLN A 253 -18.81 18.94 -19.26
N GLN A 254 -18.49 18.18 -20.32
CA GLN A 254 -17.19 18.25 -20.99
C GLN A 254 -16.06 18.13 -19.95
N THR A 255 -15.24 19.17 -19.76
CA THR A 255 -14.08 19.18 -18.85
C THR A 255 -14.33 19.95 -17.56
N ALA A 256 -15.58 20.23 -17.17
CA ALA A 256 -15.88 20.99 -15.96
C ALA A 256 -17.09 20.46 -15.18
N VAL A 257 -17.07 20.66 -13.86
CA VAL A 257 -18.20 20.44 -12.97
C VAL A 257 -18.96 21.76 -12.80
N PRO A 258 -20.26 21.84 -13.15
CA PRO A 258 -21.06 23.06 -13.04
C PRO A 258 -21.45 23.33 -11.59
N ARG A 259 -20.52 23.91 -10.81
CA ARG A 259 -20.70 24.14 -9.36
C ARG A 259 -21.89 25.03 -9.00
N HIS A 260 -22.35 25.87 -9.93
CA HIS A 260 -23.56 26.69 -9.75
C HIS A 260 -24.85 25.85 -9.75
N SER A 261 -24.77 24.57 -10.09
CA SER A 261 -25.87 23.60 -10.07
C SER A 261 -25.62 22.50 -9.03
N MET A 262 -24.89 22.81 -7.95
CA MET A 262 -24.59 21.87 -6.87
C MET A 262 -24.96 22.46 -5.52
N TYR A 263 -25.26 21.61 -4.54
CA TYR A 263 -25.48 22.06 -3.17
C TYR A 263 -24.14 22.45 -2.53
N ILE A 264 -24.13 23.49 -1.70
CA ILE A 264 -22.90 24.08 -1.15
C ILE A 264 -22.87 23.90 0.36
N SER A 265 -21.76 23.44 0.91
CA SER A 265 -21.51 23.48 2.35
C SER A 265 -20.19 24.19 2.62
N ILE A 266 -20.20 25.00 3.67
CA ILE A 266 -19.01 25.71 4.17
C ILE A 266 -18.31 24.79 5.16
N PRO A 267 -16.97 24.67 5.14
CA PRO A 267 -16.25 23.90 6.15
C PRO A 267 -16.59 24.36 7.56
N ASN A 268 -16.71 23.41 8.47
CA ASN A 268 -17.10 23.60 9.88
C ASN A 268 -18.57 23.98 10.12
N GLU A 269 -19.37 24.16 9.07
CA GLU A 269 -20.82 24.29 9.21
C GLU A 269 -21.51 22.93 9.14
N THR A 270 -22.62 22.80 9.86
CA THR A 270 -23.44 21.57 9.92
C THR A 270 -24.58 21.56 8.91
N PHE A 271 -24.62 22.51 7.98
CA PHE A 271 -25.68 22.64 6.98
C PHE A 271 -25.16 22.73 5.55
N TYR A 272 -26.07 22.51 4.60
CA TYR A 272 -25.86 22.73 3.18
C TYR A 272 -26.91 23.69 2.61
N CYS A 273 -26.53 24.41 1.56
CA CYS A 273 -27.27 25.52 0.96
C CYS A 273 -27.49 25.33 -0.55
N LEU A 274 -28.47 26.05 -1.09
CA LEU A 274 -28.53 26.34 -2.52
C LEU A 274 -27.44 27.34 -2.92
N PRO A 275 -26.90 27.29 -4.15
CA PRO A 275 -25.95 28.28 -4.68
C PRO A 275 -26.36 29.74 -4.58
N SER A 276 -27.67 30.00 -4.56
CA SER A 276 -28.27 31.34 -4.47
C SER A 276 -28.51 31.81 -3.03
N CYS A 277 -28.11 31.03 -2.02
CA CYS A 277 -28.33 31.37 -0.62
C CYS A 277 -27.56 32.63 -0.20
N SER A 278 -28.23 33.53 0.53
CA SER A 278 -27.65 34.76 1.09
C SER A 278 -26.48 34.51 2.05
N TRP A 279 -26.42 33.35 2.70
CA TRP A 279 -25.30 32.96 3.59
C TRP A 279 -24.01 32.68 2.85
N ILE A 280 -24.04 32.39 1.55
CA ILE A 280 -22.83 32.10 0.80
C ILE A 280 -22.08 33.42 0.64
N PRO A 281 -20.92 33.60 1.31
CA PRO A 281 -20.22 34.87 1.28
C PRO A 281 -19.76 35.14 -0.14
N THR A 282 -20.19 36.28 -0.71
CA THR A 282 -19.80 36.69 -2.05
C THR A 282 -18.30 37.02 -2.17
N ALA A 283 -17.58 37.22 -1.05
CA ALA A 283 -16.21 37.75 -1.08
C ALA A 283 -15.16 37.02 -0.22
N GLU A 284 -15.48 36.54 0.99
CA GLU A 284 -14.38 36.26 1.93
C GLU A 284 -13.62 34.96 1.67
N HIS A 285 -14.27 33.82 1.38
CA HIS A 285 -13.55 32.56 1.12
C HIS A 285 -14.24 31.60 0.13
N PRO A 286 -14.46 31.99 -1.15
CA PRO A 286 -15.20 31.19 -2.14
C PRO A 286 -14.53 29.85 -2.50
N HIS A 287 -13.31 29.62 -2.02
CA HIS A 287 -12.51 28.45 -2.33
C HIS A 287 -12.71 27.32 -1.34
N ARG A 288 -13.27 27.60 -0.15
CA ARG A 288 -13.38 26.64 0.96
C ARG A 288 -14.55 25.67 0.81
N PHE A 289 -15.48 25.92 -0.10
CA PHE A 289 -16.71 25.16 -0.17
C PHE A 289 -16.52 23.69 -0.57
N ILE A 290 -17.38 22.85 0.02
CA ILE A 290 -17.65 21.49 -0.44
C ILE A 290 -18.95 21.53 -1.23
N PHE A 291 -18.93 20.99 -2.44
CA PHE A 291 -20.08 20.95 -3.34
C PHE A 291 -20.60 19.52 -3.43
N PHE A 292 -21.90 19.32 -3.20
CA PHE A 292 -22.56 18.02 -3.29
C PHE A 292 -23.41 17.92 -4.55
N GLY A 293 -23.32 16.77 -5.23
CA GLY A 293 -24.09 16.50 -6.45
C GLY A 293 -25.59 16.37 -6.22
N THR A 294 -26.00 15.90 -5.04
CA THR A 294 -27.42 15.79 -4.65
C THR A 294 -27.63 16.15 -3.18
N ARG A 295 -28.88 16.42 -2.81
CA ARG A 295 -29.30 16.62 -1.42
C ARG A 295 -28.95 15.41 -0.57
N GLU A 296 -29.29 14.23 -1.06
CA GLU A 296 -29.15 12.97 -0.32
C GLU A 296 -27.68 12.71 0.02
N ARG A 297 -26.74 13.17 -0.82
CA ARG A 297 -25.29 13.11 -0.54
C ARG A 297 -24.85 14.13 0.51
N ALA A 298 -25.43 15.32 0.52
CA ALA A 298 -25.17 16.29 1.57
C ALA A 298 -25.69 15.78 2.92
N GLU A 299 -26.92 15.27 2.97
CA GLU A 299 -27.55 14.73 4.17
C GLU A 299 -26.82 13.48 4.70
N ALA A 300 -26.44 12.55 3.80
CA ALA A 300 -25.65 11.37 4.17
C ALA A 300 -24.26 11.73 4.74
N SER A 301 -23.77 12.94 4.51
CA SER A 301 -22.55 13.46 5.12
C SER A 301 -22.78 14.15 6.47
N GLY A 302 -23.98 14.01 7.06
CA GLY A 302 -24.35 14.55 8.36
C GLY A 302 -24.78 16.02 8.34
N ARG A 303 -25.12 16.57 7.17
CA ARG A 303 -25.49 18.00 7.03
C ARG A 303 -27.00 18.18 6.96
N ALA A 304 -27.51 19.14 7.72
CA ALA A 304 -28.92 19.54 7.65
C ALA A 304 -29.18 20.54 6.51
N ALA A 305 -30.42 20.62 6.06
CA ALA A 305 -30.85 21.67 5.14
C ALA A 305 -30.74 23.05 5.82
N CYS A 306 -30.17 24.03 5.12
CA CYS A 306 -30.12 25.41 5.60
C CYS A 306 -31.53 25.97 5.84
N GLY A 307 -31.75 26.60 6.99
CA GLY A 307 -33.04 27.20 7.36
C GLY A 307 -33.47 28.37 6.48
N ASP A 308 -32.52 29.04 5.83
CA ASP A 308 -32.80 30.27 5.06
C ASP A 308 -33.16 29.98 3.61
N CYS A 309 -32.31 29.23 2.90
CA CYS A 309 -32.59 28.89 1.51
C CYS A 309 -33.45 27.62 1.34
N ARG A 310 -33.69 26.88 2.43
CA ARG A 310 -34.57 25.69 2.47
C ARG A 310 -34.41 24.77 1.26
N PRO A 311 -33.20 24.21 1.01
CA PRO A 311 -32.97 23.32 -0.13
C PRO A 311 -33.81 22.04 -0.07
N ASP A 312 -34.38 21.72 1.10
CA ASP A 312 -35.37 20.66 1.32
C ASP A 312 -36.72 20.96 0.64
N LEU A 313 -37.14 22.23 0.62
CA LEU A 313 -38.39 22.70 -0.01
C LEU A 313 -38.18 23.22 -1.44
N HIS A 314 -36.97 23.69 -1.74
CA HIS A 314 -36.61 24.30 -3.01
C HIS A 314 -35.40 23.58 -3.64
N PRO A 315 -35.49 22.28 -3.96
CA PRO A 315 -34.36 21.53 -4.49
C PRO A 315 -33.91 22.05 -5.85
N LEU A 316 -32.62 21.88 -6.15
CA LEU A 316 -32.07 22.13 -7.48
C LEU A 316 -32.78 21.26 -8.52
N ARG A 317 -33.13 21.87 -9.66
CA ARG A 317 -33.73 21.16 -10.80
C ARG A 317 -32.58 20.48 -11.56
N ASN A 318 -32.54 19.15 -11.50
CA ASN A 318 -31.54 18.31 -12.17
C ASN A 318 -31.83 18.10 -13.66
#